data_AF-A0AAX2ZE39-F1
#
_entry.id   AF-A0AAX2ZE39-F1
#
_cell.length_a   1.000
_cell.length_b   1.000
_cell.length_c   1.000
_cell.angle_alpha   90.00
_cell.angle_beta   90.00
_cell.angle_gamma   90.00
#
_symmetry.space_group_name_H-M   'P 1'
#
loop_
_entity.id
_entity.type
_entity.pdbx_description
1 polymer ?
#
loop_
_entity_poly.entity_id
_entity_poly.type
_entity_poly.pdbx_seq_one_letter_code
_entity_poly.pdbx_strand_id
1 'polypeptide(L)' 'MKSMLVKIKSNSTKEVTRYKTDRNIHSELKHLEDIGVNVLRLNYFDETQSFGNCKKLIIIAQ' A
#
# COMPACT_ATOMS: atom_id res chain seq x y z
N MET A 1 5.34 -20.05 3.01
CA MET A 1 5.17 -18.70 3.60
C MET A 1 4.08 -17.97 2.83
N LYS A 2 2.98 -17.56 3.49
CA LYS A 2 1.96 -16.71 2.84
C LYS A 2 2.61 -15.38 2.46
N SER A 3 2.53 -15.00 1.19
CA SER A 3 2.99 -13.69 0.71
C SER A 3 2.23 -12.60 1.45
N MET A 4 2.91 -11.83 2.30
CA MET A 4 2.28 -10.73 3.04
C MET A 4 1.87 -9.64 2.05
N LEU A 5 0.61 -9.22 2.12
CA LEU A 5 0.06 -8.22 1.20
C LEU A 5 0.25 -6.82 1.78
N VAL A 6 0.67 -5.89 0.92
CA VAL A 6 0.68 -4.45 1.14
C VAL A 6 -0.42 -3.85 0.27
N LYS A 7 -1.30 -3.07 0.89
CA LYS A 7 -2.40 -2.39 0.20
C LYS A 7 -2.04 -0.93 -0.01
N ILE A 8 -2.11 -0.44 -1.25
CA ILE A 8 -2.00 0.98 -1.57
C ILE A 8 -3.39 1.50 -1.88
N LYS A 9 -3.81 2.57 -1.19
CA LYS A 9 -5.11 3.21 -1.33
C LYS A 9 -4.96 4.69 -1.69
N SER A 10 -5.62 5.14 -2.75
CA SER A 10 -5.73 6.58 -3.03
C SER A 10 -6.71 7.27 -2.07
N ASN A 11 -6.29 8.40 -1.50
CA ASN A 11 -7.12 9.23 -0.63
C ASN A 11 -8.17 10.01 -1.44
N SER A 12 -7.82 10.44 -2.66
CA SER A 12 -8.66 11.24 -3.54
C SER A 12 -9.76 10.42 -4.20
N THR A 13 -9.45 9.24 -4.73
CA THR A 13 -10.42 8.46 -5.53
C THR A 13 -11.13 7.35 -4.75
N LYS A 14 -10.67 6.96 -3.55
CA LYS A 14 -11.15 5.80 -2.75
C LYS A 14 -11.16 4.44 -3.49
N GLU A 15 -11.03 4.40 -4.80
CA GLU A 15 -11.18 3.25 -5.70
C GLU A 15 -9.88 2.51 -5.97
N VAL A 16 -8.73 3.20 -5.99
CA VAL A 16 -7.46 2.54 -6.30
C VAL A 16 -7.00 1.73 -5.10
N THR A 17 -7.30 0.43 -5.09
CA THR A 17 -6.75 -0.56 -4.16
C THR A 17 -5.79 -1.46 -4.91
N ARG A 18 -4.48 -1.28 -4.72
CA ARG A 18 -3.45 -2.18 -5.27
C ARG A 18 -2.92 -3.09 -4.18
N TYR A 19 -2.79 -4.38 -4.48
CA TYR A 19 -2.15 -5.35 -3.59
C TYR A 19 -0.75 -5.68 -4.12
N LYS A 20 0.27 -5.55 -3.27
CA LYS A 20 1.66 -5.87 -3.59
C LYS A 20 2.24 -6.77 -2.51
N THR A 21 3.36 -7.42 -2.79
CA THR A 21 4.17 -8.07 -1.75
C THR A 21 5.20 -7.08 -1.21
N ASP A 22 5.75 -7.34 -0.03
CA ASP A 22 6.85 -6.55 0.53
C ASP A 22 8.07 -6.45 -0.41
N ARG A 23 8.30 -7.46 -1.27
CA ARG A 23 9.41 -7.42 -2.25
C ARG A 23 9.20 -6.37 -3.35
N ASN A 24 7.95 -6.13 -3.73
CA ASN A 24 7.62 -5.28 -4.87
C ASN A 24 7.21 -3.87 -4.45
N ILE A 25 7.09 -3.60 -3.14
CA ILE A 25 6.57 -2.32 -2.66
C ILE A 25 7.54 -1.17 -2.90
N HIS A 26 8.85 -1.40 -2.77
CA HIS A 26 9.85 -0.35 -2.93
C HIS A 26 9.87 0.21 -4.36
N SER A 27 9.84 -0.68 -5.37
CA SER A 27 9.76 -0.28 -6.77
C SER A 27 8.46 0.46 -7.10
N GLU A 28 7.34 0.04 -6.50
CA GLU A 28 6.05 0.71 -6.71
C GLU A 28 6.05 2.11 -6.08
N LEU A 29 6.59 2.26 -4.86
CA LEU A 29 6.69 3.56 -4.20
C LEU A 29 7.57 4.53 -4.99
N LYS A 30 8.71 4.06 -5.49
CA LYS A 30 9.58 4.87 -6.35
C LYS A 30 8.87 5.29 -7.64
N HIS A 31 8.14 4.38 -8.28
CA HIS A 31 7.35 4.71 -9.47
C HIS A 31 6.26 5.76 -9.16
N LEU A 32 5.58 5.66 -8.02
CA LEU A 32 4.58 6.63 -7.59
C LEU A 32 5.21 8.01 -7.35
N GLU A 33 6.38 8.06 -6.70
CA GLU A 33 7.16 9.28 -6.52
C GLU A 33 7.56 9.91 -7.88
N ASP A 34 8.04 9.10 -8.84
CA ASP A 34 8.43 9.56 -10.18
C ASP A 34 7.26 10.19 -10.96
N ILE A 35 6.02 9.76 -10.71
CA ILE A 35 4.81 10.34 -11.34
C ILE A 35 4.15 11.45 -10.50
N GLY A 36 4.83 11.92 -9.44
CA GLY A 36 4.35 13.02 -8.59
C GLY A 36 3.26 12.64 -7.58
N VAL A 37 3.07 11.35 -7.32
CA VAL A 37 2.11 10.86 -6.32
C VAL A 37 2.77 10.83 -4.95
N ASN A 38 2.21 11.57 -3.99
CA ASN A 38 2.76 11.68 -2.65
C ASN A 38 2.16 10.62 -1.70
N VAL A 39 3.01 9.99 -0.89
CA VAL A 39 2.54 9.15 0.22
C VAL A 39 2.07 10.04 1.37
N LEU A 40 0.81 9.91 1.77
CA LEU A 40 0.20 10.68 2.86
C LEU A 40 0.29 9.97 4.21
N ARG A 41 0.19 8.64 4.23
CA ARG A 41 0.20 7.87 5.48
C ARG A 41 0.66 6.43 5.26
N LEU A 42 1.40 5.91 6.23
CA LEU A 42 1.80 4.51 6.34
C LEU A 42 1.20 3.92 7.62
N ASN A 43 0.34 2.92 7.47
CA ASN A 43 -0.25 2.18 8.59
C ASN A 43 0.26 0.74 8.57
N TYR A 44 0.63 0.23 9.75
CA TYR A 44 1.05 -1.15 9.94
C TYR A 44 -0.02 -1.88 10.75
N PHE A 45 -0.32 -3.11 10.34
CA PHE A 45 -1.31 -3.96 10.97
C PHE A 45 -0.66 -5.27 11.41
N ASP A 46 -1.01 -5.72 12.61
CA ASP A 46 -0.65 -7.04 13.09
C ASP A 46 -1.44 -8.12 12.35
N GLU A 47 -0.90 -9.34 12.30
CA GLU A 47 -1.49 -10.49 11.60
C GLU A 47 -2.93 -10.82 12.05
N THR A 48 -3.34 -10.33 13.22
CA THR A 48 -4.67 -10.50 13.80
C THR A 48 -5.69 -9.47 13.29
N GLN A 49 -5.24 -8.34 12.74
CA GLN A 49 -6.12 -7.27 12.25
C GLN A 49 -6.47 -7.52 10.77
N SER A 50 -7.63 -8.15 10.60
CA SER A 50 -8.11 -8.70 9.34
C SER A 50 -8.64 -7.62 8.37
N PHE A 51 -7.74 -6.97 7.66
CA PHE A 51 -8.02 -6.50 6.30
C PHE A 51 -7.43 -7.49 5.28
N GLY A 52 -7.91 -8.74 5.28
CA GLY A 52 -7.63 -9.74 4.24
C GLY A 52 -6.14 -10.08 4.03
N ASN A 53 -5.40 -10.44 5.08
CA ASN A 53 -3.95 -10.76 5.06
C ASN A 53 -3.03 -9.56 4.69
N CYS A 54 -3.47 -8.33 4.94
CA CYS A 54 -2.69 -7.12 4.70
C CYS A 54 -1.94 -6.66 5.96
N LYS A 55 -0.61 -6.60 5.91
CA LYS A 55 0.22 -6.08 7.03
C LYS A 55 0.52 -4.59 6.96
N LYS A 56 0.40 -3.99 5.77
CA LYS A 56 0.77 -2.60 5.54
C LYS A 56 -0.25 -1.92 4.63
N LEU A 57 -0.76 -0.77 5.04
CA LEU A 57 -1.60 0.09 4.24
C LEU A 57 -0.89 1.41 3.98
N ILE A 58 -0.73 1.73 2.71
CA ILE A 58 -0.14 2.98 2.23
C ILE A 58 -1.27 3.82 1.67
N ILE A 59 -1.44 5.03 2.19
CA ILE A 59 -2.39 6.00 1.66
C ILE A 59 -1.62 7.02 0.85
N ILE A 60 -2.04 7.26 -0.39
CA ILE A 60 -1.41 8.18 -1.34
C ILE A 60 -2.35 9.32 -1.73
N ALA A 61 -1.79 10.48 -2.07
CA ALA A 61 -2.45 11.58 -2.77
C ALA A 61 -2.17 11.44 -4.26
N GLN A 62 -3.20 11.09 -5.03
CA GLN A 62 -3.22 11.30 -6.47
C GLN A 62 -3.84 12.65 -6.78
#